data_AF-A0A661RFG5-F1
#
_entry.id   AF-A0A661RFG5-F1
#
_cell.length_a   1.000
_cell.length_b   1.000
_cell.length_c   1.000
_cell.angle_alpha   90.00
_cell.angle_beta   90.00
_cell.angle_gamma   90.00
#
_symmetry.space_group_name_H-M   'P 1'
#
loop_
_entity.id
_entity.type
_entity.pdbx_description
1 polymer ?
#
loop_
_entity_poly.entity_id
_entity_poly.type
_entity_poly.pdbx_seq_one_letter_code
_entity_poly.pdbx_strand_id
1 'polypeptide(L)' 'MIDLTIHSKTLKKNIAYCRKKGITLPTFGMMKNPDTVPVKIKDQLKSIGLWDVHSANLYRITWNNESKDFGGLFG' A
#
# COMPACT_ATOMS: atom_id res chain seq x y z
N MET A 1 -5.22 -0.63 -27.41
CA MET A 1 -4.84 -1.84 -26.65
C MET A 1 -3.70 -1.47 -25.73
N ILE A 2 -3.77 -1.82 -24.44
CA ILE A 2 -2.71 -1.48 -23.46
C ILE A 2 -1.54 -2.44 -23.64
N ASP A 3 -0.31 -1.93 -23.68
CA ASP A 3 0.90 -2.76 -23.68
C ASP A 3 1.15 -3.33 -22.28
N LEU A 4 1.21 -4.67 -22.20
CA LEU A 4 1.40 -5.43 -20.96
C LEU A 4 2.80 -6.05 -20.85
N THR A 5 3.75 -5.58 -21.66
CA THR A 5 5.13 -6.09 -21.67
C THR A 5 5.79 -5.96 -20.30
N ILE A 6 6.32 -7.08 -19.78
CA ILE A 6 6.97 -7.12 -18.47
C ILE A 6 8.47 -6.86 -18.63
N HIS A 7 8.95 -5.75 -18.09
CA HIS A 7 10.39 -5.43 -18.07
C HIS A 7 11.11 -6.04 -16.86
N SER A 8 11.53 -7.30 -16.99
CA SER A 8 12.14 -8.11 -15.92
C SER A 8 13.34 -7.46 -15.21
N LYS A 9 14.19 -6.70 -15.92
CA LYS A 9 15.37 -6.02 -15.33
C LYS A 9 14.94 -4.90 -14.37
N THR A 10 13.94 -4.11 -14.75
CA THR A 10 13.37 -3.03 -13.93
C THR A 10 12.61 -3.61 -12.76
N LEU A 11 11.83 -4.67 -12.98
CA LEU A 11 11.12 -5.39 -11.92
C LEU A 11 12.07 -5.87 -10.82
N LYS A 12 13.18 -6.54 -11.19
CA LYS A 12 14.18 -7.01 -10.21
C LYS A 12 14.79 -5.87 -9.39
N LYS A 13 15.10 -4.72 -10.02
CA LYS A 13 15.62 -3.53 -9.34
C LYS A 13 14.60 -2.99 -8.32
N ASN A 14 13.33 -2.91 -8.70
CA ASN A 14 12.27 -2.40 -7.83
C ASN A 14 12.01 -3.33 -6.65
N ILE A 15 11.99 -4.65 -6.87
CA ILE A 15 11.87 -5.64 -5.78
C ILE A 15 13.01 -5.48 -4.76
N ALA A 16 14.25 -5.34 -5.24
CA ALA A 16 15.41 -5.14 -4.35
C ALA A 16 15.30 -3.83 -3.57
N TYR A 17 14.86 -2.75 -4.21
CA TYR A 17 14.63 -1.46 -3.56
C TYR A 17 13.57 -1.54 -2.46
N CYS A 18 12.41 -2.15 -2.75
CA CYS A 18 11.35 -2.31 -1.76
C CYS A 18 11.81 -3.12 -0.55
N ARG A 19 12.53 -4.24 -0.78
CA ARG A 19 13.10 -5.05 0.31
C ARG A 19 14.09 -4.25 1.16
N LYS A 20 15.01 -3.50 0.54
CA LYS A 20 16.01 -2.68 1.25
C LYS A 20 15.36 -1.59 2.11
N LYS A 21 14.24 -1.02 1.65
CA LYS A 21 13.52 0.05 2.35
C LYS A 21 12.39 -0.44 3.27
N GLY A 22 12.17 -1.76 3.36
CA GLY A 22 11.06 -2.32 4.13
C GLY A 22 9.67 -1.96 3.58
N ILE A 23 9.58 -1.65 2.28
CA ILE A 23 8.32 -1.29 1.61
C ILE A 23 7.57 -2.57 1.26
N THR A 24 6.35 -2.69 1.78
CA THR A 24 5.39 -3.71 1.38
C THR A 24 4.31 -3.10 0.51
N LEU A 25 3.83 -3.86 -0.47
CA LEU A 25 2.80 -3.42 -1.42
C LEU A 25 1.49 -4.16 -1.13
N PRO A 26 0.33 -3.51 -1.26
CA PRO A 26 -0.96 -4.20 -1.20
C PRO A 26 -1.13 -5.08 -2.44
N THR A 27 -1.92 -6.15 -2.29
CA THR A 27 -2.45 -6.87 -3.44
C THR A 27 -3.77 -6.22 -3.88
N PHE A 28 -4.19 -6.47 -5.12
CA PHE A 28 -5.52 -6.04 -5.57
C PHE A 28 -6.65 -6.58 -4.70
N GLY A 29 -6.51 -7.81 -4.17
CA GLY A 29 -7.48 -8.40 -3.23
C GLY A 29 -7.59 -7.60 -1.94
N MET A 30 -6.47 -7.12 -1.39
CA MET A 30 -6.45 -6.26 -0.21
C MET A 30 -7.06 -4.87 -0.48
N MET A 31 -6.81 -4.28 -1.65
CA MET A 31 -7.41 -2.98 -1.99
C MET A 31 -8.92 -3.08 -2.19
N LYS A 32 -9.40 -4.21 -2.74
CA LYS A 32 -10.83 -4.51 -2.88
C LYS A 32 -11.49 -4.82 -1.53
N ASN A 33 -10.82 -5.60 -0.68
CA ASN A 33 -11.28 -5.96 0.65
C ASN A 33 -10.19 -5.63 1.71
N PRO A 34 -10.24 -4.43 2.31
CA PRO A 34 -9.26 -3.98 3.30
C PRO A 34 -9.23 -4.79 4.60
N ASP A 35 -10.24 -5.64 4.86
CA ASP A 35 -10.22 -6.54 6.00
C ASP A 35 -9.06 -7.53 5.94
N THR A 36 -8.66 -7.91 4.73
CA THR A 36 -7.53 -8.81 4.46
C THR A 36 -6.15 -8.16 4.60
N VAL A 37 -6.09 -6.84 4.82
CA VAL A 37 -4.83 -6.14 5.08
C VAL A 37 -4.22 -6.64 6.40
N PRO A 38 -2.92 -7.00 6.43
CA PRO A 38 -2.27 -7.50 7.64
C PRO A 38 -2.36 -6.51 8.81
N VAL A 39 -2.58 -7.03 10.02
CA VAL A 39 -2.70 -6.24 11.25
C VAL A 39 -1.50 -5.30 11.45
N LYS A 40 -0.28 -5.78 11.19
CA LYS A 40 0.95 -4.97 11.26
C LYS A 40 0.88 -3.69 10.43
N ILE A 41 0.25 -3.73 9.25
CA ILE A 41 0.09 -2.56 8.39
C ILE A 41 -0.99 -1.64 8.95
N LYS A 42 -2.12 -2.20 9.40
CA LYS A 42 -3.18 -1.41 10.07
C LYS A 42 -2.63 -0.66 11.29
N ASP A 43 -1.79 -1.30 12.10
CA ASP A 43 -1.16 -0.65 13.25
C ASP A 43 -0.19 0.45 12.84
N GLN A 44 0.60 0.24 11.79
CA GLN A 44 1.48 1.28 11.25
C GLN A 44 0.67 2.50 10.76
N LEU A 45 -0.45 2.26 10.07
CA LEU A 45 -1.32 3.31 9.54
C LEU A 45 -1.90 4.21 10.63
N LYS A 46 -2.14 3.71 11.85
CA LYS A 46 -2.62 4.51 12.99
C LYS A 46 -1.70 5.68 13.36
N SER A 47 -0.43 5.59 12.98
CA SER A 47 0.60 6.61 13.25
C SER A 47 0.91 7.52 12.06
N ILE A 48 0.18 7.40 10.95
CA ILE A 48 0.49 8.03 9.67
C ILE A 48 -0.68 8.92 9.22
N GLY A 49 -0.36 10.14 8.78
CA GLY A 49 -1.27 11.06 8.13
C GLY A 49 -1.71 10.57 6.75
N LEU A 50 -2.97 10.86 6.39
CA LEU A 50 -3.53 10.48 5.09
C LEU A 50 -2.71 11.06 3.91
N TRP A 51 -2.17 12.27 4.10
CA TRP A 51 -1.40 13.01 3.10
C TRP A 51 0.12 12.83 3.22
N ASP A 52 0.59 12.03 4.16
CA ASP A 52 2.02 11.80 4.36
C ASP A 52 2.63 11.01 3.20
N VAL A 53 3.86 11.38 2.83
CA VAL A 53 4.66 10.64 1.85
C VAL A 53 5.26 9.40 2.52
N HIS A 54 4.40 8.40 2.74
CA HIS A 54 4.76 7.15 3.41
C HIS A 54 4.23 5.93 2.65
N SER A 55 5.07 4.90 2.47
CA SER A 55 4.75 3.71 1.66
C SER A 55 3.51 2.94 2.14
N ALA A 56 3.26 2.90 3.45
CA ALA A 56 2.05 2.29 4.00
C ALA A 56 0.74 2.90 3.47
N ASN A 57 0.72 4.18 3.04
CA ASN A 57 -0.46 4.78 2.44
C ASN A 57 -0.88 4.12 1.11
N LEU A 58 -0.03 3.31 0.49
CA LEU A 58 -0.42 2.48 -0.66
C LEU A 58 -1.58 1.52 -0.32
N TYR A 59 -1.72 1.10 0.94
CA TYR A 59 -2.84 0.26 1.39
C TYR A 59 -4.16 1.02 1.53
N ARG A 60 -4.12 2.36 1.54
CA ARG A 60 -5.30 3.26 1.57
C ARG A 60 -5.70 3.72 0.15
N ILE A 61 -5.31 3.02 -0.92
CA ILE A 61 -5.82 3.29 -2.28
C ILE A 61 -7.12 2.48 -2.48
N THR A 62 -8.17 2.89 -1.78
CA THR A 62 -9.49 2.24 -1.77
C THR A 62 -10.58 3.24 -1.40
N TRP A 63 -11.85 2.91 -1.71
CA TRP A 63 -13.02 3.73 -1.36
C TRP A 63 -13.49 3.57 0.08
N ASN A 64 -13.04 2.52 0.78
CA ASN A 64 -13.45 2.20 2.15
C ASN A 64 -12.53 2.87 3.19
N ASN A 65 -11.91 4.00 2.85
CA ASN A 65 -11.05 4.71 3.78
C ASN A 65 -11.89 5.48 4.79
N GLU A 66 -11.48 5.47 6.04
CA GLU A 66 -12.08 6.33 7.05
C GLU A 66 -11.70 7.80 6.78
N SER A 67 -12.69 8.71 6.86
CA SER A 67 -12.52 10.16 6.66
C SER A 67 -11.80 10.84 7.84
N LYS A 68 -10.53 10.48 8.06
CA LYS A 68 -9.64 11.05 9.09
C LYS A 68 -8.32 11.48 8.48
N ASP A 69 -7.86 12.67 8.85
CA ASP A 69 -6.58 13.21 8.37
C ASP A 69 -5.36 12.47 8.96
N PHE A 70 -5.50 11.86 10.14
CA PHE A 70 -4.42 11.14 10.81
C PHE A 70 -4.92 9.82 11.42
N GLY A 71 -4.17 8.74 11.20
CA GLY A 71 -4.43 7.45 11.83
C GLY A 71 -5.67 6.70 11.36
N GLY A 72 -6.40 7.19 10.35
CA GLY A 72 -7.62 6.58 9.83
C GLY A 72 -7.39 5.19 9.24
N LEU A 73 -8.29 4.25 9.50
CA LEU A 73 -8.15 2.89 8.95
C LEU A 73 -9.10 2.71 7.76
N PHE A 74 -9.94 1.69 7.86
CA PHE A 74 -10.93 1.34 6.86
C PHE A 74 -12.29 1.23 7.55
N GLY A 75 -13.36 1.62 6.87
CA GLY A 75 -14.72 1.64 7.42
C GLY A 75 -15.72 2.21 6.43
#